data_AF-A0A924KQI6-F1
#
_entry.id   AF-A0A924KQI6-F1
#
_cell.length_a   1.000
_cell.length_b   1.000
_cell.length_c   1.000
_cell.angle_alpha   90.00
_cell.angle_beta   90.00
_cell.angle_gamma   90.00
#
_symmetry.space_group_name_H-M   'P 1'
#
loop_
_entity.id
_entity.type
_entity.pdbx_description
1 polymer ?
#
loop_
_entity_poly.entity_id
_entity_poly.type
_entity_poly.pdbx_seq_one_letter_code
_entity_poly.pdbx_strand_id
1 'polypeptide(L)' 'ANAQTVRNCRIREEPVGQLINAVSGVPFTYADPCVERNPHVGYDPAAAAAAHRYVGEFLVTLFGLRKE' A
#
# COMPACT_ATOMS: atom_id res chain seq x y z
N ALA A 1 11.52 -0.42 -1.95
CA ALA A 1 11.66 0.78 -1.09
C ALA A 1 11.38 2.00 -1.95
N ASN A 2 10.77 3.07 -1.43
CA ASN A 2 10.12 4.20 -2.13
C ASN A 2 8.62 4.07 -2.38
N ALA A 3 7.91 3.30 -1.56
CA ALA A 3 6.46 3.45 -1.52
C ALA A 3 6.10 4.83 -0.99
N GLN A 4 5.02 5.41 -1.49
CA GLN A 4 4.51 6.70 -1.11
C GLN A 4 3.03 6.59 -0.76
N THR A 5 2.58 7.39 0.21
CA THR A 5 1.16 7.55 0.51
C THR A 5 0.82 9.02 0.68
N VAL A 6 -0.33 9.40 0.11
CA VAL A 6 -0.92 10.74 0.24
C VAL A 6 -2.05 10.74 1.27
N ARG A 7 -2.15 9.70 2.11
CA ARG A 7 -3.26 9.51 3.08
C ARG A 7 -3.49 10.71 4.01
N ASN A 8 -2.43 11.48 4.29
CA ASN A 8 -2.47 12.64 5.17
C ASN A 8 -2.46 13.97 4.40
N CYS A 9 -2.44 13.94 3.06
CA CYS A 9 -2.56 15.13 2.23
C CYS A 9 -4.03 15.52 2.06
N ARG A 10 -4.34 16.81 2.28
CA ARG A 10 -5.64 17.38 1.92
C ARG A 10 -5.57 17.89 0.48
N ILE A 11 -5.95 17.03 -0.47
CA ILE A 11 -5.94 17.35 -1.90
C ILE A 11 -7.35 17.76 -2.32
N ARG A 12 -7.47 18.89 -3.01
CA ARG A 12 -8.73 19.33 -3.64
C ARG A 12 -8.49 19.48 -5.14
N GLU A 13 -9.47 19.10 -5.94
CA GLU A 13 -9.47 19.33 -7.37
C GLU A 13 -10.21 20.65 -7.67
N GLU A 14 -9.61 21.50 -8.49
CA GLU A 14 -10.20 22.76 -8.97
C GLU A 14 -10.91 22.58 -10.32
N PRO A 15 -11.78 23.53 -10.78
CA PRO A 15 -12.59 23.39 -12.01
C PRO A 15 -11.85 23.06 -13.31
N VAL A 16 -10.52 23.26 -13.36
CA VAL A 16 -9.66 22.90 -14.50
C VAL A 16 -8.99 21.53 -14.34
N GLY A 17 -9.37 20.74 -13.34
CA GLY A 17 -8.77 19.45 -13.00
C GLY A 17 -7.42 19.56 -12.29
N GLN A 18 -7.02 20.77 -11.87
CA GLN A 18 -5.76 20.95 -11.15
C GLN A 18 -5.91 20.48 -9.70
N LEU A 19 -5.05 19.55 -9.29
CA LEU A 19 -4.92 19.15 -7.90
C LEU A 19 -4.15 20.22 -7.14
N ILE A 20 -4.72 20.71 -6.05
CA ILE A 20 -4.10 21.66 -5.14
C ILE A 20 -4.01 21.05 -3.74
N ASN A 21 -2.96 21.42 -3.03
CA ASN A 21 -2.88 21.15 -1.59
C ASN A 21 -3.74 22.18 -0.87
N ALA A 22 -4.85 21.74 -0.29
CA ALA A 22 -5.83 22.63 0.35
C ALA A 22 -5.29 23.33 1.60
N VAL A 23 -4.15 22.90 2.15
CA VAL A 23 -3.49 23.57 3.29
C VAL A 23 -2.68 24.78 2.83
N SER A 24 -1.93 24.65 1.74
CA SER A 24 -1.03 25.69 1.24
C SER A 24 -1.62 26.51 0.08
N GLY A 25 -2.67 26.03 -0.58
CA GLY A 25 -3.32 26.67 -1.73
C GLY A 25 -2.51 26.61 -3.03
N VAL A 26 -1.37 25.91 -3.04
CA VAL A 26 -0.53 25.75 -4.24
C VAL A 26 -0.82 24.42 -4.95
N PRO A 27 -0.41 24.26 -6.23
CA PRO A 27 -0.51 22.98 -6.92
C PRO A 27 0.12 21.85 -6.11
N PHE A 28 -0.62 20.76 -5.96
CA PHE A 28 -0.17 19.58 -5.23
C PHE A 28 1.01 18.94 -5.96
N THR A 29 2.01 18.50 -5.19
CA THR A 29 3.14 17.71 -5.71
C THR A 29 3.48 16.54 -4.78
N TYR A 30 4.13 15.51 -5.31
CA TYR A 30 4.69 14.43 -4.49
C TYR A 30 5.93 14.84 -3.64
N ALA A 31 6.30 16.12 -3.70
CA ALA A 31 7.29 16.74 -2.81
C ALA A 31 6.63 17.48 -1.63
N ASP A 32 5.30 17.57 -1.60
CA ASP A 32 4.58 18.23 -0.51
C ASP A 32 4.90 17.55 0.82
N PRO A 33 5.09 18.31 1.92
CA PRO A 33 5.47 17.76 3.22
C PRO A 33 4.51 16.71 3.81
N CYS A 34 3.25 16.71 3.36
CA CYS A 34 2.24 15.73 3.79
C CYS A 34 2.43 14.35 3.15
N VAL A 35 3.26 14.22 2.13
CA VAL A 35 3.51 12.96 1.42
C VAL A 35 4.46 12.10 2.22
N GLU A 36 3.95 11.02 2.76
CA GLU A 36 4.75 10.06 3.51
C GLU A 36 5.45 9.09 2.56
N ARG A 37 6.74 8.86 2.83
CA ARG A 37 7.58 7.94 2.07
C ARG A 37 8.01 6.78 2.94
N ASN A 38 8.17 5.63 2.29
CA ASN A 38 8.41 4.36 2.95
C ASN A 38 7.38 4.07 4.06
N PRO A 39 6.07 4.32 3.85
CA PRO A 39 5.10 3.74 4.76
C PRO A 39 5.31 2.23 4.74
N HIS A 40 5.01 1.55 5.86
CA HIS A 40 4.91 0.11 5.87
C HIS A 40 3.68 -0.29 5.03
N VAL A 41 3.83 -0.29 3.70
CA VAL A 41 2.85 -0.82 2.77
C VAL A 41 2.93 -2.33 2.85
N GLY A 42 1.77 -2.92 3.13
CA GLY A 42 1.59 -4.32 3.46
C GLY A 42 2.42 -5.27 2.59
N TYR A 43 3.47 -5.78 3.20
CA TYR A 43 4.15 -7.03 2.89
C TYR A 43 5.13 -7.27 4.03
N ASP A 44 4.77 -8.17 4.94
CA ASP A 44 5.71 -8.71 5.91
C ASP A 44 6.20 -10.05 5.35
N PRO A 45 7.51 -10.19 5.01
CA PRO A 45 8.02 -11.40 4.38
C PRO A 45 7.89 -12.64 5.27
N ALA A 46 8.00 -12.48 6.59
CA ALA A 46 7.85 -13.58 7.54
C ALA A 46 6.39 -14.02 7.64
N ALA A 47 5.45 -13.06 7.73
CA ALA A 47 4.03 -13.34 7.74
C ALA A 47 3.56 -13.95 6.42
N ALA A 48 4.04 -13.46 5.28
CA ALA A 48 3.73 -14.00 3.95
C ALA A 48 4.21 -15.46 3.81
N ALA A 49 5.46 -15.74 4.21
CA ALA A 49 5.99 -17.11 4.19
C ALA A 49 5.20 -18.05 5.11
N ALA A 50 4.86 -17.59 6.31
CA ALA A 50 4.05 -18.36 7.27
C ALA A 50 2.65 -18.66 6.73
N ALA A 51 1.98 -17.65 6.14
CA ALA A 51 0.67 -17.80 5.54
C ALA A 51 0.68 -18.78 4.35
N HIS A 52 1.65 -18.64 3.44
CA HIS A 52 1.80 -19.54 2.29
C HIS A 52 2.00 -21.00 2.73
N ARG A 53 2.86 -21.24 3.71
CA ARG A 53 3.07 -22.58 4.26
C ARG A 53 1.79 -23.17 4.82
N TYR A 54 1.11 -22.42 5.70
CA TYR A 54 -0.09 -22.89 6.39
C TYR A 54 -1.23 -23.17 5.39
N VAL A 55 -1.49 -22.26 4.46
CA VAL A 55 -2.52 -22.44 3.44
C VAL A 55 -2.18 -23.64 2.54
N GLY A 56 -0.92 -23.80 2.15
CA GLY A 56 -0.48 -24.97 1.37
C GLY A 56 -0.71 -26.29 2.10
N GLU A 57 -0.35 -26.37 3.38
CA GLU A 57 -0.61 -27.55 4.22
C GLU A 57 -2.10 -27.82 4.38
N PHE A 58 -2.89 -26.79 4.66
CA PHE A 58 -4.35 -26.90 4.78
C PHE A 58 -4.99 -27.48 3.51
N LEU A 59 -4.62 -26.96 2.33
CA LEU A 59 -5.18 -27.42 1.06
C LEU A 59 -4.75 -28.86 0.73
N VAL A 60 -3.50 -29.23 1.02
CA VAL A 60 -3.00 -30.61 0.85
C VAL A 60 -3.82 -31.57 1.70
N THR A 61 -4.08 -31.24 2.96
CA THR A 61 -4.91 -32.06 3.85
C THR A 61 -6.36 -32.10 3.39
N LEU A 62 -6.95 -30.95 3.05
CA LEU A 62 -8.36 -30.85 2.64
C LEU A 62 -8.66 -31.68 1.39
N PHE A 63 -7.73 -31.70 0.43
CA PHE A 63 -7.91 -32.39 -0.85
C PHE A 63 -7.20 -33.75 -0.94
N GLY A 64 -6.50 -34.19 0.12
CA GLY A 64 -5.78 -35.46 0.13
C GLY A 64 -4.66 -35.54 -0.91
N LEU A 65 -4.00 -34.41 -1.20
CA LEU A 65 -2.94 -34.35 -2.21
C LEU A 65 -1.67 -35.03 -1.71
N ARG A 66 -0.99 -35.78 -2.57
CA ARG A 66 0.37 -36.26 -2.27
C ARG A 66 1.36 -35.16 -2.62
N LYS A 67 2.22 -34.78 -1.67
CA LYS A 67 3.43 -34.01 -1.99
C LYS A 67 4.41 -34.98 -2.64
N GLU A 68 4.88 -34.67 -3.85
CA GLU A 68 5.97 -35.39 -4.52
C GLU A 68 7.28 -35.27 -3.74
#